data_AF-A0A8D8E640-F1
#
_entry.id   AF-A0A8D8E640-F1
#
_cell.length_a   1.000
_cell.length_b   1.000
_cell.length_c   1.000
_cell.angle_alpha   90.00
_cell.angle_beta   90.00
_cell.angle_gamma   90.00
#
_symmetry.space_group_name_H-M   'P 1'
#
loop_
_entity.id
_entity.type
_entity.pdbx_description
1 polymer ?
#
loop_
_entity_poly.entity_id
_entity_poly.type
_entity_poly.pdbx_seq_one_letter_code
_entity_poly.pdbx_strand_id
1 'polypeptide(L)'
;MPIVIYVPALAFNQVTGINVHTITPIVCLICIFYTSVGGLKAVVWTDVIQSGVTLGALLVVLIKGVVSVGGPGVVWERNMASSRIESPNFDPDPTVRHTAWVFLIGGSVWYTYGVSCSQDMIQRYLSLPTLGAARRASRGFVCGMLLVYSILFSLGMLIYATYHDCDPLTTNLAKAKDQLLPLFVMDTFQGYPGAAGVFVAGIFSAALSSLSSALNALAAIAFE
;
A
#
# COMPACT_ATOMS: atom_id res chain seq x y z
N MET A 1 5.69 -10.17 -10.17
CA MET A 1 6.48 -8.92 -10.02
C MET A 1 5.93 -7.71 -10.78
N PRO A 2 5.49 -7.80 -12.07
CA PRO A 2 5.03 -6.62 -12.82
C PRO A 2 3.84 -5.88 -12.19
N ILE A 3 2.99 -6.62 -11.48
CA ILE A 3 1.79 -6.09 -10.81
C ILE A 3 2.16 -5.02 -9.76
N VAL A 4 3.29 -5.18 -9.05
CA VAL A 4 3.69 -4.26 -7.97
C VAL A 4 4.03 -2.87 -8.51
N ILE A 5 4.61 -2.78 -9.70
CA ILE A 5 4.97 -1.51 -10.34
C ILE A 5 3.80 -0.89 -11.11
N TYR A 6 2.83 -1.69 -11.53
CA TYR A 6 1.70 -1.24 -12.34
C TYR A 6 0.84 -0.18 -11.61
N VAL A 7 0.52 -0.38 -10.33
CA VAL A 7 -0.27 0.57 -9.54
C VAL A 7 0.42 1.96 -9.41
N PRO A 8 1.70 2.06 -9.00
CA PRO A 8 2.42 3.33 -9.03
C PRO A 8 2.51 3.95 -10.42
N ALA A 9 2.73 3.14 -11.45
CA ALA A 9 2.83 3.61 -12.82
C ALA A 9 1.50 4.18 -13.32
N LEU A 10 0.36 3.60 -12.94
CA LEU A 10 -0.97 4.17 -13.17
C LEU A 10 -1.14 5.52 -12.46
N ALA A 11 -0.80 5.60 -11.18
CA ALA A 11 -0.87 6.85 -10.42
C ALA A 11 0.02 7.93 -11.09
N PHE A 12 1.24 7.58 -11.48
CA PHE A 12 2.15 8.48 -12.20
C PHE A 12 1.58 8.95 -13.54
N ASN A 13 0.97 8.05 -14.31
CA ASN A 13 0.33 8.39 -15.56
C ASN A 13 -0.80 9.41 -15.37
N GLN A 14 -1.58 9.29 -14.30
CA GLN A 14 -2.64 10.25 -14.00
C GLN A 14 -2.10 11.64 -13.64
N VAL A 15 -0.95 11.71 -12.96
CA VAL A 15 -0.34 12.99 -12.58
C VAL A 15 0.41 13.65 -13.75
N THR A 16 1.12 12.87 -14.56
CA THR A 16 2.08 13.38 -15.55
C THR A 16 1.66 13.19 -17.01
N GLY A 17 0.68 12.33 -17.27
CA GLY A 17 0.30 11.91 -18.63
C GLY A 17 1.27 10.91 -19.29
N ILE A 18 2.41 10.58 -18.68
CA ILE A 18 3.41 9.68 -19.27
C ILE A 18 2.89 8.25 -19.29
N ASN A 19 3.06 7.56 -20.43
CA ASN A 19 2.55 6.21 -20.62
C ASN A 19 3.14 5.20 -19.61
N VAL A 20 2.27 4.38 -19.03
CA VAL A 20 2.59 3.29 -18.08
C VAL A 20 3.66 2.35 -18.61
N HIS A 21 3.63 2.04 -19.91
CA HIS A 21 4.59 1.16 -20.58
C HIS A 21 5.99 1.76 -20.68
N THR A 22 6.14 3.09 -20.58
CA THR A 22 7.43 3.77 -20.60
C THR A 22 8.03 3.86 -19.20
N ILE A 23 7.23 4.22 -18.19
CA ILE A 23 7.76 4.39 -16.83
C ILE A 23 8.09 3.05 -16.15
N THR A 24 7.29 2.02 -16.39
CA THR A 24 7.47 0.69 -15.78
C THR A 24 8.90 0.14 -15.98
N PRO A 25 9.44 0.04 -17.21
CA PRO A 25 10.80 -0.47 -17.42
C PRO A 25 11.86 0.42 -16.78
N ILE A 26 11.71 1.75 -16.79
CA ILE A 26 12.67 2.68 -16.17
C ILE A 26 12.77 2.41 -14.66
N VAL A 27 11.63 2.30 -13.98
CA VAL A 27 11.57 2.06 -12.53
C VAL A 27 12.11 0.67 -12.18
N CYS A 28 11.79 -0.34 -12.99
CA CYS A 28 12.36 -1.68 -12.84
C CYS A 28 13.89 -1.68 -12.98
N LEU A 29 14.44 -0.98 -13.99
CA LEU A 29 15.89 -0.88 -14.20
C LEU A 29 16.60 -0.21 -13.01
N ILE A 30 16.04 0.89 -12.51
CA ILE A 30 16.56 1.56 -11.31
C ILE A 30 16.55 0.58 -10.12
N CYS A 31 15.44 -0.14 -9.93
CA CYS A 31 15.30 -1.12 -8.86
C CYS A 31 16.35 -2.22 -8.93
N ILE A 32 16.52 -2.81 -10.12
CA ILE A 32 17.51 -3.87 -10.37
C ILE A 32 18.93 -3.34 -10.12
N PHE A 33 19.23 -2.11 -10.53
CA PHE A 33 20.55 -1.53 -10.37
C PHE A 33 20.94 -1.38 -8.89
N TYR A 34 20.14 -0.71 -8.06
CA TYR A 34 20.52 -0.53 -6.66
C TYR A 34 20.44 -1.83 -5.85
N THR A 35 19.53 -2.74 -6.21
CA THR A 35 19.40 -4.05 -5.55
C THR A 35 20.61 -4.93 -5.84
N SER A 36 21.09 -4.95 -7.10
CA SER A 36 22.24 -5.77 -7.50
C SER A 36 23.56 -5.27 -6.90
N VAL A 37 23.76 -3.95 -6.83
CA VAL A 37 24.98 -3.36 -6.26
C VAL A 37 25.02 -3.46 -4.73
N GLY A 38 23.87 -3.28 -4.07
CA GLY A 38 23.83 -3.10 -2.62
C GLY A 38 23.59 -4.38 -1.80
N GLY A 39 23.02 -5.42 -2.40
CA GLY A 39 22.64 -6.66 -1.71
C GLY A 39 21.66 -6.45 -0.56
N LEU A 40 21.44 -7.49 0.26
CA LEU A 40 20.43 -7.49 1.32
C LEU A 40 20.58 -6.32 2.31
N LYS A 41 21.80 -5.95 2.69
CA LYS A 41 22.04 -4.86 3.65
C LYS A 41 21.56 -3.51 3.10
N ALA A 42 21.86 -3.21 1.84
CA ALA A 42 21.39 -1.97 1.21
C ALA A 42 19.87 -1.98 1.04
N VAL A 43 19.30 -3.11 0.60
CA VAL A 43 17.84 -3.28 0.45
C VAL A 43 17.11 -2.97 1.76
N VAL A 44 17.60 -3.51 2.89
CA VAL A 44 16.98 -3.23 4.20
C VAL A 44 17.07 -1.74 4.58
N TRP A 45 18.17 -1.06 4.28
CA TRP A 45 18.29 0.37 4.55
C TRP A 45 17.41 1.22 3.64
N THR A 46 17.32 0.90 2.35
CA THR A 46 16.43 1.59 1.42
C THR A 46 14.97 1.39 1.82
N ASP A 47 14.60 0.20 2.29
CA ASP A 47 13.26 -0.12 2.76
C ASP A 47 12.84 0.72 3.97
N VAL A 48 13.75 0.97 4.91
CA VAL A 48 13.47 1.82 6.08
C VAL A 48 13.13 3.24 5.64
N ILE A 49 13.92 3.81 4.73
CA ILE A 49 13.68 5.15 4.20
C ILE A 49 12.36 5.18 3.41
N GLN A 50 12.16 4.22 2.51
CA GLN A 50 10.97 4.11 1.67
C GLN A 50 9.69 3.92 2.50
N SER A 51 9.75 3.14 3.58
CA SER A 51 8.63 2.96 4.52
C SER A 51 8.29 4.26 5.24
N GLY A 52 9.30 5.03 5.66
CA GLY A 52 9.12 6.35 6.26
C GLY A 52 8.47 7.36 5.29
N VAL A 53 8.96 7.43 4.06
CA VAL A 53 8.40 8.29 3.01
C VAL A 53 6.96 7.90 2.68
N THR A 54 6.68 6.60 2.55
CA THR A 54 5.34 6.09 2.28
C THR A 54 4.38 6.45 3.41
N LEU A 55 4.77 6.19 4.66
CA LEU A 55 3.94 6.49 5.83
C LEU A 55 3.68 8.00 5.94
N GLY A 56 4.71 8.83 5.73
CA GLY A 56 4.58 10.29 5.70
C GLY A 56 3.61 10.76 4.62
N ALA A 57 3.72 10.24 3.40
CA ALA A 57 2.82 10.58 2.30
C ALA A 57 1.36 10.21 2.62
N LEU A 58 1.11 9.01 3.15
CA LEU A 58 -0.23 8.57 3.54
C LEU A 58 -0.82 9.45 4.65
N LEU A 59 -0.02 9.82 5.66
CA LEU A 59 -0.46 10.69 6.75
C LEU A 59 -0.79 12.09 6.27
N VAL A 60 0.02 12.67 5.38
CA VAL A 60 -0.23 14.00 4.81
C VAL A 60 -1.55 14.01 4.03
N VAL A 61 -1.79 13.00 3.20
CA VAL A 61 -3.04 12.86 2.44
C VAL A 61 -4.23 12.69 3.37
N LEU A 62 -4.11 11.83 4.39
CA LEU A 62 -5.19 11.58 5.35
C LEU A 62 -5.54 12.84 6.15
N ILE A 63 -4.54 13.51 6.73
CA ILE A 63 -4.76 14.71 7.56
C ILE A 63 -5.39 15.82 6.72
N LYS A 64 -4.82 16.11 5.54
CA LYS A 64 -5.34 17.19 4.70
C LYS A 64 -6.76 16.89 4.21
N GLY A 65 -7.01 15.66 3.80
CA GLY A 65 -8.33 15.22 3.35
C GLY A 65 -9.39 15.29 4.44
N VAL A 66 -9.07 14.84 5.66
CA VAL A 66 -9.98 14.95 6.81
C VAL A 66 -10.30 16.41 7.11
N VAL A 67 -9.30 17.30 7.05
CA VAL A 67 -9.51 18.74 7.24
C VAL A 67 -10.39 19.34 6.14
N SER A 68 -10.21 18.95 4.87
CA SER A 68 -11.05 19.47 3.77
C SER A 68 -12.50 19.01 3.83
N VAL A 69 -12.78 17.82 4.38
CA VAL A 69 -14.15 17.31 4.54
C VAL A 69 -14.87 17.95 5.75
N GLY A 70 -14.14 18.64 6.64
CA GLY A 70 -14.71 19.29 7.83
C GLY A 70 -14.46 18.53 9.13
N GLY A 71 -13.55 17.54 9.12
CA GLY A 71 -13.11 16.81 10.32
C GLY A 71 -13.52 15.33 10.34
N PRO A 72 -12.97 14.56 11.29
CA PRO A 72 -13.19 13.12 11.35
C PRO A 72 -14.64 12.74 11.69
N GLY A 73 -15.36 13.60 12.42
CA GLY A 73 -16.78 13.38 12.74
C GLY A 73 -17.65 13.35 11.49
N VAL A 74 -17.43 14.26 10.53
CA VAL A 74 -18.16 14.31 9.26
C VAL A 74 -17.84 13.09 8.40
N VAL A 75 -16.57 12.66 8.37
CA VAL A 75 -16.17 11.43 7.66
C VAL A 75 -16.94 10.23 8.23
N TRP A 76 -17.00 10.10 9.55
CA TRP A 76 -17.71 9.01 10.21
C TRP A 76 -19.22 9.06 9.95
N GLU A 77 -19.85 10.23 10.10
CA GLU A 77 -21.27 10.44 9.87
C GLU A 77 -21.68 10.06 8.44
N ARG A 78 -20.96 10.54 7.43
CA ARG A 78 -21.24 10.21 6.02
C ARG A 78 -21.08 8.73 5.71
N ASN A 79 -20.09 8.06 6.32
CA ASN A 79 -19.92 6.62 6.15
C ASN A 79 -21.00 5.80 6.88
N MET A 80 -21.44 6.23 8.07
CA MET A 80 -22.55 5.57 8.78
C MET A 80 -23.91 5.79 8.09
N ALA A 81 -24.13 6.96 7.50
CA ALA A 81 -25.32 7.23 6.69
C ALA A 81 -25.35 6.37 5.41
N SER A 82 -24.21 5.81 5.02
CA SER A 82 -24.11 4.87 3.91
C SER A 82 -24.36 3.43 4.35
N SER A 83 -24.82 2.59 3.44
CA SER A 83 -24.92 1.15 3.63
C SER A 83 -23.58 0.40 3.48
N ARG A 84 -22.44 1.11 3.46
CA ARG A 84 -21.11 0.49 3.23
C ARG A 84 -20.45 -0.08 4.48
N ILE A 85 -20.88 0.34 5.67
CA ILE A 85 -20.44 -0.29 6.92
C ILE A 85 -21.29 -1.54 7.11
N GLU A 86 -20.84 -2.65 6.53
CA GLU A 86 -21.52 -3.93 6.59
C GLU A 86 -21.14 -4.70 7.86
N SER A 87 -22.12 -5.35 8.47
CA SER A 87 -21.87 -6.32 9.54
C SER A 87 -21.14 -7.55 9.00
N PRO A 88 -20.29 -8.24 9.80
CA PRO A 88 -19.62 -9.45 9.36
C PRO A 88 -20.62 -10.49 8.83
N ASN A 89 -20.38 -10.98 7.61
CA ASN A 89 -21.19 -12.05 7.02
C ASN A 89 -20.70 -13.41 7.56
N PHE A 90 -21.57 -14.16 8.25
CA PHE A 90 -21.27 -15.47 8.83
C PHE A 90 -21.70 -16.66 7.97
N ASP A 91 -22.05 -16.43 6.71
CA ASP A 91 -22.39 -17.48 5.75
C ASP A 91 -21.22 -18.48 5.58
N PRO A 92 -21.43 -19.79 5.80
CA PRO A 92 -20.39 -20.81 5.62
C PRO A 92 -20.15 -21.20 4.15
N ASP A 93 -20.88 -20.65 3.18
CA ASP A 93 -20.69 -20.96 1.76
C ASP A 93 -19.28 -20.57 1.26
N PRO A 94 -18.46 -21.54 0.79
CA PRO A 94 -17.09 -21.28 0.32
C PRO A 94 -17.03 -20.51 -1.00
N THR A 95 -18.15 -20.34 -1.71
CA THR A 95 -18.22 -19.53 -2.95
C THR A 95 -18.31 -18.04 -2.66
N VAL A 96 -18.71 -17.66 -1.44
CA VAL A 96 -18.80 -16.27 -1.01
C VAL A 96 -17.41 -15.74 -0.67
N ARG A 97 -16.95 -14.75 -1.43
CA ARG A 97 -15.56 -14.24 -1.38
C ARG A 97 -15.16 -13.63 -0.04
N HIS A 98 -16.09 -12.99 0.67
CA HIS A 98 -15.81 -12.22 1.89
C HIS A 98 -16.79 -12.62 3.01
N THR A 99 -16.44 -13.67 3.75
CA THR A 99 -17.14 -14.09 4.96
C THR A 99 -16.22 -14.02 6.18
N ALA A 100 -16.80 -13.97 7.37
CA ALA A 100 -16.07 -13.98 8.63
C ALA A 100 -15.14 -15.21 8.71
N TRP A 101 -15.57 -16.36 8.19
CA TRP A 101 -14.77 -17.59 8.14
C TRP A 101 -13.54 -17.46 7.27
N VAL A 102 -13.67 -16.87 6.08
CA VAL A 102 -12.54 -16.64 5.16
C VAL A 102 -11.51 -15.71 5.80
N PHE A 103 -11.94 -14.66 6.51
CA PHE A 103 -11.01 -13.76 7.21
C PHE A 103 -10.37 -14.41 8.45
N LEU A 104 -11.15 -15.10 9.29
CA LEU A 104 -10.66 -15.70 10.53
C LEU A 104 -9.72 -16.88 10.27
N ILE A 105 -10.05 -17.76 9.33
CA ILE A 105 -9.26 -18.96 9.03
C ILE A 105 -8.29 -18.66 7.89
N GLY A 106 -8.82 -18.30 6.71
CA GLY A 106 -8.02 -18.06 5.51
C GLY A 106 -7.03 -16.91 5.68
N GLY A 107 -7.48 -15.78 6.23
CA GLY A 107 -6.62 -14.64 6.54
C GLY A 107 -5.50 -15.00 7.51
N SER A 108 -5.82 -15.66 8.62
CA SER A 108 -4.83 -16.09 9.61
C SER A 108 -3.76 -17.02 9.01
N VAL A 109 -4.17 -18.01 8.21
CA VAL A 109 -3.24 -18.90 7.52
C VAL A 109 -2.39 -18.14 6.51
N TRP A 110 -3.00 -17.24 5.72
CA TRP A 110 -2.31 -16.43 4.72
C TRP A 110 -1.24 -15.53 5.33
N TYR A 111 -1.57 -14.79 6.40
CA TYR A 111 -0.61 -13.93 7.08
C TYR A 111 0.48 -14.74 7.79
N THR A 112 0.13 -15.88 8.39
CA THR A 112 1.12 -16.77 9.02
C THR A 112 2.12 -17.30 7.99
N TYR A 113 1.63 -17.75 6.83
CA TYR A 113 2.48 -18.14 5.70
C TYR A 113 3.35 -16.98 5.22
N GLY A 114 2.75 -15.80 5.00
CA GLY A 114 3.47 -14.62 4.53
C GLY A 114 4.56 -14.13 5.48
N VAL A 115 4.42 -14.35 6.79
CA VAL A 115 5.44 -13.94 7.78
C VAL A 115 6.44 -15.07 8.06
N SER A 116 6.04 -16.33 8.00
CA SER A 116 6.86 -17.46 8.48
C SER A 116 7.51 -18.27 7.38
N CYS A 117 6.93 -18.29 6.18
CA CYS A 117 7.33 -19.17 5.08
C CYS A 117 7.80 -18.40 3.84
N SER A 118 7.59 -17.09 3.78
CA SER A 118 8.06 -16.28 2.66
C SER A 118 9.58 -16.07 2.76
N GLN A 119 10.26 -16.20 1.63
CA GLN A 119 11.72 -16.12 1.59
C GLN A 119 12.22 -14.73 1.98
N ASP A 120 11.52 -13.67 1.57
CA ASP A 120 11.88 -12.30 1.90
C ASP A 120 11.84 -12.02 3.42
N MET A 121 10.93 -12.67 4.16
CA MET A 121 10.86 -12.55 5.63
C MET A 121 11.87 -13.47 6.32
N ILE A 122 11.97 -14.73 5.91
CA ILE A 122 12.93 -15.68 6.50
C ILE A 122 14.36 -15.14 6.40
N GLN A 123 14.74 -14.63 5.22
CA GLN A 123 16.07 -14.09 4.98
C GLN A 123 16.41 -12.92 5.93
N ARG A 124 15.42 -12.06 6.24
CA ARG A 124 15.57 -10.96 7.20
C ARG A 124 15.75 -11.47 8.62
N TYR A 125 15.01 -12.51 9.03
CA TYR A 125 15.15 -13.09 10.36
C TYR A 125 16.49 -13.79 10.57
N LEU A 126 16.97 -14.52 9.55
CA LEU A 126 18.27 -15.20 9.61
C LEU A 126 19.46 -14.22 9.60
N SER A 127 19.25 -13.00 9.10
CA SER A 127 20.27 -11.94 9.11
C SER A 127 20.42 -11.24 10.48
N LEU A 128 19.58 -11.58 11.47
CA LEU A 128 19.63 -11.01 12.82
C LEU A 128 20.50 -11.87 13.74
N PRO A 129 21.22 -11.24 14.69
CA PRO A 129 22.24 -11.93 15.50
C PRO A 129 21.65 -12.92 16.52
N THR A 130 20.37 -12.80 16.86
CA THR A 130 19.71 -13.63 17.88
C THR A 130 18.25 -13.88 17.56
N LEU A 131 17.71 -15.00 18.04
CA LEU A 131 16.26 -15.30 17.99
C LEU A 131 15.43 -14.23 18.70
N GLY A 132 15.94 -13.65 19.79
CA GLY A 132 15.29 -12.55 20.50
C GLY A 132 15.13 -11.31 19.61
N ALA A 133 16.13 -10.98 18.79
CA ALA A 133 16.05 -9.89 17.82
C ALA A 133 15.02 -10.20 16.72
N ALA A 134 15.00 -11.43 16.19
CA ALA A 134 14.02 -11.84 15.19
C ALA A 134 12.57 -11.74 15.71
N ARG A 135 12.31 -12.17 16.95
CA ARG A 135 10.99 -12.02 17.60
C ARG A 135 10.58 -10.56 17.75
N ARG A 136 11.51 -9.66 18.12
CA ARG A 136 11.22 -8.22 18.18
C ARG A 136 10.92 -7.63 16.81
N ALA A 137 11.68 -8.01 15.78
CA ALA A 137 11.44 -7.58 14.40
C ALA A 137 10.06 -8.03 13.91
N SER A 138 9.69 -9.29 14.14
CA SER A 138 8.36 -9.82 13.79
C SER A 138 7.23 -9.08 14.50
N ARG A 139 7.36 -8.81 15.81
CA ARG A 139 6.38 -7.97 16.54
C ARG A 139 6.26 -6.56 15.97
N GLY A 140 7.40 -5.94 15.62
CA GLY A 140 7.44 -4.63 14.99
C GLY A 140 6.73 -4.62 13.64
N PHE A 141 6.94 -5.66 12.83
CA PHE A 141 6.25 -5.84 11.55
C PHE A 141 4.73 -5.92 11.71
N VAL A 142 4.23 -6.73 12.65
CA VAL A 142 2.79 -6.84 12.92
C VAL A 142 2.21 -5.49 13.36
N CYS A 143 2.89 -4.77 14.26
CA CYS A 143 2.45 -3.44 14.70
C CYS A 143 2.43 -2.43 13.54
N GLY A 144 3.46 -2.42 12.70
CA GLY A 144 3.54 -1.56 11.51
C GLY A 144 2.45 -1.87 10.49
N MET A 145 2.18 -3.16 10.25
CA MET A 145 1.11 -3.61 9.36
C MET A 145 -0.26 -3.14 9.85
N LEU A 146 -0.56 -3.31 11.15
CA LEU A 146 -1.81 -2.82 11.75
C LEU A 146 -1.96 -1.30 11.61
N LEU A 147 -0.88 -0.55 11.83
CA LEU A 147 -0.87 0.90 11.65
C LEU A 147 -1.19 1.31 10.21
N VAL A 148 -0.48 0.72 9.23
CA VAL A 148 -0.67 1.04 7.81
C VAL A 148 -2.07 0.66 7.34
N TYR A 149 -2.59 -0.52 7.72
CA TYR A 149 -3.96 -0.90 7.37
C TYR A 149 -5.01 0.02 7.99
N SER A 150 -4.81 0.48 9.23
CA SER A 150 -5.71 1.43 9.87
C SER A 150 -5.75 2.76 9.10
N ILE A 151 -4.59 3.24 8.63
CA ILE A 151 -4.47 4.45 7.80
C ILE A 151 -5.17 4.25 6.45
N LEU A 152 -4.92 3.13 5.77
CA LEU A 152 -5.54 2.83 4.48
C LEU A 152 -7.06 2.67 4.58
N PHE A 153 -7.56 2.04 5.63
CA PHE A 153 -9.00 1.94 5.89
C PHE A 153 -9.62 3.33 6.11
N SER A 154 -8.95 4.17 6.90
CA SER A 154 -9.37 5.57 7.12
C SER A 154 -9.36 6.38 5.84
N LEU A 155 -8.35 6.20 4.97
CA LEU A 155 -8.30 6.81 3.64
C LEU A 155 -9.47 6.35 2.75
N GLY A 156 -9.82 5.07 2.78
CA GLY A 156 -10.98 4.54 2.04
C GLY A 156 -12.30 5.19 2.46
N MET A 157 -12.53 5.30 3.77
CA MET A 157 -13.70 6.02 4.31
C MET A 157 -13.69 7.50 3.93
N LEU A 158 -12.51 8.13 3.95
CA LEU A 158 -12.35 9.53 3.60
C LEU A 158 -12.64 9.80 2.11
N ILE A 159 -12.15 8.96 1.20
CA ILE A 159 -12.45 9.07 -0.23
C ILE A 159 -13.96 8.99 -0.44
N TYR A 160 -14.63 8.02 0.19
CA TYR A 160 -16.09 7.92 0.11
C TYR A 160 -16.77 9.17 0.67
N ALA A 161 -16.37 9.65 1.85
CA ALA A 161 -16.95 10.84 2.46
C ALA A 161 -16.75 12.11 1.61
N THR A 162 -15.67 12.17 0.83
CA THR A 162 -15.38 13.29 -0.09
C THR A 162 -16.30 13.25 -1.31
N TYR A 163 -16.48 12.07 -1.89
CA TYR A 163 -17.25 11.86 -3.12
C TYR A 163 -18.67 11.33 -2.86
N HIS A 164 -19.23 11.59 -1.69
CA HIS A 164 -20.52 11.02 -1.27
C HIS A 164 -21.69 11.48 -2.16
N ASP A 165 -21.64 12.73 -2.64
CA ASP A 165 -22.66 13.34 -3.50
C ASP A 165 -22.43 13.07 -4.99
N CYS A 166 -21.18 12.82 -5.39
CA CYS A 166 -20.76 12.76 -6.77
C CYS A 166 -19.75 11.62 -6.95
N ASP A 167 -20.23 10.46 -7.38
CA ASP A 167 -19.38 9.29 -7.55
C ASP A 167 -18.46 9.46 -8.79
N PRO A 168 -17.12 9.49 -8.60
CA PRO A 168 -16.17 9.60 -9.70
C PRO A 168 -16.23 8.43 -10.70
N LEU A 169 -16.77 7.27 -10.33
CA LEU A 169 -16.93 6.14 -11.23
C LEU A 169 -18.12 6.32 -12.19
N THR A 170 -19.25 6.83 -11.70
CA THR A 170 -20.45 7.04 -12.53
C THR A 170 -20.29 8.24 -13.46
N THR A 171 -19.53 9.24 -13.03
CA THR A 171 -19.20 10.45 -13.79
C THR A 171 -18.03 10.25 -14.77
N ASN A 172 -17.45 9.05 -14.85
CA ASN A 172 -16.27 8.72 -15.68
C ASN A 172 -15.01 9.56 -15.39
N LEU A 173 -14.93 10.19 -14.22
CA LEU A 173 -13.70 10.84 -13.74
C LEU A 173 -12.62 9.79 -13.40
N ALA A 174 -13.04 8.62 -12.91
CA ALA A 174 -12.19 7.45 -12.73
C ALA A 174 -12.75 6.27 -13.56
N LYS A 175 -11.90 5.59 -14.32
CA LYS A 175 -12.30 4.41 -15.12
C LYS A 175 -12.27 3.11 -14.31
N ALA A 176 -11.49 3.08 -13.24
CA ALA A 176 -11.30 1.91 -12.40
C ALA A 176 -11.20 2.29 -10.92
N LYS A 177 -11.51 1.35 -10.04
CA LYS A 177 -11.47 1.56 -8.57
C LYS A 177 -10.07 1.94 -8.07
N ASP A 178 -9.03 1.41 -8.69
CA ASP A 178 -7.63 1.69 -8.30
C ASP A 178 -7.20 3.14 -8.58
N GLN A 179 -7.97 3.86 -9.41
CA GLN A 179 -7.72 5.26 -9.77
C GLN A 179 -8.32 6.26 -8.79
N LEU A 180 -9.13 5.80 -7.83
CA LEU A 180 -9.84 6.67 -6.88
C LEU A 180 -8.89 7.41 -5.94
N LEU A 181 -7.89 6.71 -5.39
CA LEU A 181 -6.95 7.33 -4.47
C LEU A 181 -6.05 8.36 -5.17
N PRO A 182 -5.44 8.08 -6.34
CA PRO A 182 -4.70 9.12 -7.08
C PRO A 182 -5.58 10.31 -7.48
N LEU A 183 -6.82 10.07 -7.94
CA LEU A 183 -7.76 11.14 -8.27
C LEU A 183 -8.04 12.03 -7.05
N PHE A 184 -8.35 11.40 -5.90
CA PHE A 184 -8.58 12.09 -4.64
C PHE A 184 -7.40 12.98 -4.22
N VAL A 185 -6.18 12.47 -4.36
CA VAL A 185 -4.97 13.25 -4.05
C VAL A 185 -4.84 14.43 -5.00
N MET A 186 -5.05 14.21 -6.30
CA MET A 186 -4.96 15.30 -7.27
C MET A 186 -5.97 16.39 -6.97
N ASP A 187 -7.22 16.05 -6.65
CA ASP A 187 -8.27 17.00 -6.30
C ASP A 187 -8.02 17.73 -4.98
N THR A 188 -7.58 17.01 -3.94
CA THR A 188 -7.35 17.58 -2.60
C THR A 188 -6.16 18.54 -2.59
N PHE A 189 -5.16 18.32 -3.45
CA PHE A 189 -3.90 19.05 -3.45
C PHE A 189 -3.70 19.97 -4.66
N GLN A 190 -4.73 20.28 -5.45
CA GLN A 190 -4.62 21.16 -6.64
C GLN A 190 -3.94 22.51 -6.34
N GLY A 191 -4.12 23.05 -5.12
CA GLY A 191 -3.53 24.33 -4.70
C GLY A 191 -2.11 24.27 -4.16
N TYR A 192 -1.48 23.09 -4.04
CA TYR A 192 -0.16 22.91 -3.43
C TYR A 192 0.85 22.36 -4.45
N PRO A 193 1.67 23.21 -5.09
CA PRO A 193 2.66 22.73 -6.04
C PRO A 193 3.64 21.76 -5.35
N GLY A 194 3.79 20.56 -5.91
CA GLY A 194 4.69 19.51 -5.41
C GLY A 194 4.05 18.46 -4.49
N ALA A 195 2.85 18.68 -3.95
CA ALA A 195 2.20 17.71 -3.06
C ALA A 195 1.82 16.40 -3.76
N ALA A 196 1.35 16.49 -5.01
CA ALA A 196 1.16 15.32 -5.87
C ALA A 196 2.46 14.53 -6.08
N GLY A 197 3.59 15.22 -6.21
CA GLY A 197 4.91 14.60 -6.33
C GLY A 197 5.33 13.82 -5.07
N VAL A 198 5.04 14.36 -3.87
CA VAL A 198 5.28 13.65 -2.60
C VAL A 198 4.46 12.37 -2.51
N PHE A 199 3.19 12.42 -2.90
CA PHE A 199 2.33 11.24 -2.92
C PHE A 199 2.83 10.17 -3.89
N VAL A 200 3.14 10.58 -5.13
CA VAL A 200 3.70 9.70 -6.16
C VAL A 200 5.02 9.07 -5.68
N ALA A 201 5.91 9.86 -5.07
CA ALA A 201 7.15 9.35 -4.48
C ALA A 201 6.89 8.32 -3.36
N GLY A 202 5.84 8.52 -2.55
CA GLY A 202 5.40 7.55 -1.55
C GLY A 202 4.96 6.21 -2.16
N ILE A 203 4.10 6.22 -3.19
CA ILE A 203 3.66 4.97 -3.83
C ILE A 203 4.84 4.25 -4.50
N PHE A 204 5.71 4.98 -5.21
CA PHE A 204 6.90 4.38 -5.81
C PHE A 204 7.84 3.82 -4.75
N SER A 205 8.00 4.50 -3.61
CA SER A 205 8.80 4.00 -2.50
C SER A 205 8.28 2.67 -1.99
N ALA A 206 6.97 2.54 -1.75
CA ALA A 206 6.34 1.30 -1.31
C ALA A 206 6.52 0.14 -2.33
N ALA A 207 6.34 0.44 -3.61
CA ALA A 207 6.47 -0.55 -4.67
C ALA A 207 7.92 -0.97 -4.94
N LEU A 208 8.87 -0.04 -4.86
CA LEU A 208 10.31 -0.32 -4.98
C LEU A 208 10.82 -1.16 -3.81
N SER A 209 10.34 -0.91 -2.59
CA SER A 209 10.67 -1.72 -1.42
C SER A 209 10.22 -3.17 -1.59
N SER A 210 8.99 -3.35 -2.09
CA SER A 210 8.42 -4.67 -2.36
C SER A 210 9.16 -5.38 -3.52
N LEU A 211 9.49 -4.64 -4.59
CA LEU A 211 10.18 -5.20 -5.75
C LEU A 211 11.61 -5.61 -5.42
N SER A 212 12.39 -4.77 -4.73
CA SER A 212 13.77 -5.08 -4.36
C SER A 212 13.86 -6.28 -3.41
N SER A 213 12.95 -6.37 -2.44
CA SER A 213 12.85 -7.52 -1.53
C SER A 213 12.56 -8.81 -2.27
N ALA A 214 11.60 -8.78 -3.20
CA ALA A 214 11.26 -9.94 -3.99
C ALA A 214 12.38 -10.33 -4.98
N LEU A 215 13.10 -9.36 -5.57
CA LEU A 215 14.26 -9.63 -6.42
C LEU A 215 15.40 -10.29 -5.62
N ASN A 216 15.67 -9.80 -4.41
CA ASN A 216 16.69 -10.36 -3.54
C ASN A 216 16.31 -11.78 -3.06
N ALA A 217 15.04 -12.01 -2.76
CA ALA A 217 14.52 -13.34 -2.41
C ALA A 217 14.61 -14.33 -3.58
N LEU A 218 14.23 -13.91 -4.80
CA LEU A 218 14.37 -14.74 -6.00
C LEU A 218 15.84 -15.08 -6.30
N ALA A 219 16.74 -14.10 -6.18
CA ALA A 219 18.16 -14.33 -6.38
C ALA A 219 18.72 -15.34 -5.36
N ALA A 220 18.29 -15.28 -4.10
CA ALA A 220 18.67 -16.25 -3.08
C ALA A 220 18.16 -17.66 -3.42
N ILE A 221 16.89 -17.80 -3.80
CA ILE A 221 16.30 -19.11 -4.17
C ILE A 221 16.95 -19.70 -5.42
N ALA A 222 17.29 -18.86 -6.41
CA ALA A 222 17.88 -19.34 -7.66
C ALA A 222 19.36 -19.74 -7.50
N PHE A 223 20.05 -19.24 -6.48
CA PHE A 223 21.45 -19.53 -6.21
C PHE A 223 21.65 -20.74 -5.27
N GLU A 224 20.67 -21.00 -4.40
CA GLU A 224 20.61 -22.18 -3.53
C GLU A 224 20.27 -23.46 -4.33
#